data_AF-X6LRT7-F1
#
_entry.id   AF-X6LRT7-F1
#
_cell.length_a   1.000
_cell.length_b   1.000
_cell.length_c   1.000
_cell.angle_alpha   90.00
_cell.angle_beta   90.00
_cell.angle_gamma   90.00
#
_symmetry.space_group_name_H-M   'P 1'
#
loop_
_entity.id
_entity.type
_entity.pdbx_description
1 polymer ?
#
loop_
_entity_poly.entity_id
_entity_poly.type
_entity_poly.pdbx_seq_one_letter_code
_entity_poly.pdbx_strand_id
1 'polypeptide(L)'
;KKKKKKKKKKKKPKKKLDMKAMNTWTQSDVSQWIKEIGYPEYANIFLQNNIDGEALLDFSKDDYNSLGITSVGHRKALERHIQQLRDNIAGHSNANSSTIQSNSASTSDITN
;
A
#
# COMPACT_ATOMS: atom_id res chain seq x y z
N LYS A 1 -8.82 -27.66 30.73
CA LYS A 1 -9.44 -26.32 30.50
C LYS A 1 -8.74 -25.66 29.30
N LYS A 2 -9.50 -25.42 28.20
CA LYS A 2 -9.24 -24.60 26.99
C LYS A 2 -7.88 -24.72 26.24
N LYS A 3 -7.96 -25.39 25.08
CA LYS A 3 -7.15 -25.23 23.86
C LYS A 3 -6.88 -23.74 23.52
N LYS A 4 -5.63 -23.36 23.27
CA LYS A 4 -5.30 -22.33 22.27
C LYS A 4 -4.05 -22.76 21.50
N LYS A 5 -4.31 -23.51 20.42
CA LYS A 5 -3.38 -23.79 19.31
C LYS A 5 -2.76 -22.45 18.87
N LYS A 6 -1.52 -22.15 19.27
CA LYS A 6 -0.66 -21.19 18.57
C LYS A 6 -0.34 -21.81 17.22
N LYS A 7 -1.23 -21.55 16.26
CA LYS A 7 -1.16 -22.05 14.89
C LYS A 7 0.18 -21.58 14.30
N LYS A 8 1.06 -22.57 14.10
CA LYS A 8 2.14 -22.65 13.12
C LYS A 8 2.24 -21.41 12.22
N LYS A 9 3.25 -20.56 12.43
CA LYS A 9 3.74 -19.60 11.42
C LYS A 9 4.32 -20.40 10.24
N LYS A 10 3.45 -21.02 9.45
CA LYS A 10 3.83 -21.63 8.17
C LYS A 10 4.23 -20.47 7.26
N LYS A 11 5.54 -20.29 7.04
CA LYS A 11 6.07 -19.50 5.93
C LYS A 11 5.51 -20.14 4.65
N LYS A 12 4.42 -19.58 4.13
CA LYS A 12 3.84 -20.02 2.86
C LYS A 12 4.69 -19.46 1.71
N PRO A 13 4.94 -20.25 0.66
CA PRO A 13 5.78 -19.85 -0.47
C PRO A 13 5.19 -18.60 -1.13
N LYS A 14 6.08 -17.70 -1.57
CA LYS A 14 5.76 -16.44 -2.25
C LYS A 14 5.07 -16.73 -3.59
N LYS A 15 3.75 -17.00 -3.58
CA LYS A 15 2.94 -16.83 -4.78
C LYS A 15 2.96 -15.34 -5.08
N LYS A 16 3.47 -14.96 -6.25
CA LYS A 16 3.31 -13.60 -6.77
C LYS A 16 1.81 -13.31 -6.68
N LEU A 17 1.42 -12.36 -5.85
CA LEU A 17 0.03 -11.93 -5.80
C LEU A 17 -0.27 -11.39 -7.19
N ASP A 18 -1.14 -12.07 -7.92
CA ASP A 18 -1.59 -11.60 -9.22
C ASP A 18 -2.34 -10.29 -8.96
N MET A 19 -1.69 -9.17 -9.28
CA MET A 19 -2.19 -7.80 -9.08
C MET A 19 -3.51 -7.54 -9.82
N LYS A 20 -3.86 -8.43 -10.76
CA LYS A 20 -5.01 -8.32 -11.66
C LYS A 20 -6.36 -8.68 -11.03
N ALA A 21 -6.37 -9.15 -9.78
CA ALA A 21 -7.58 -9.66 -9.12
C ALA A 21 -7.78 -9.11 -7.70
N MET A 22 -7.62 -7.80 -7.48
CA MET A 22 -7.92 -7.21 -6.16
C MET A 22 -9.33 -7.51 -5.68
N ASN A 23 -10.30 -7.53 -6.59
CA ASN A 23 -11.67 -7.96 -6.29
C ASN A 23 -11.79 -9.42 -5.82
N THR A 24 -10.75 -10.24 -5.96
CA THR A 24 -10.69 -11.59 -5.40
C THR A 24 -9.70 -11.72 -4.23
N TRP A 25 -9.08 -10.62 -3.78
CA TRP A 25 -8.12 -10.68 -2.68
C TRP A 25 -8.84 -10.89 -1.36
N THR A 26 -8.36 -11.89 -0.61
CA THR A 26 -8.82 -12.11 0.76
C THR A 26 -8.07 -11.21 1.73
N GLN A 27 -8.57 -11.10 2.96
CA GLN A 27 -7.91 -10.38 4.05
C GLN A 27 -6.45 -10.83 4.28
N SER A 28 -6.18 -12.13 4.04
CA SER A 28 -4.82 -12.67 4.12
C SER A 28 -3.92 -12.14 3.00
N ASP A 29 -4.46 -11.99 1.79
CA ASP A 29 -3.74 -11.47 0.63
C ASP A 29 -3.46 -9.98 0.80
N VAL A 30 -4.45 -9.21 1.26
CA VAL A 30 -4.28 -7.79 1.66
C VAL A 30 -3.17 -7.67 2.72
N SER A 31 -3.20 -8.50 3.76
CA SER A 31 -2.16 -8.47 4.80
C SER A 31 -0.76 -8.81 4.27
N GLN A 32 -0.68 -9.61 3.22
CA GLN A 32 0.60 -9.97 2.61
C GLN A 32 1.10 -8.82 1.73
N TRP A 33 0.20 -8.25 0.91
CA TRP A 33 0.48 -7.10 0.09
C TRP A 33 1.00 -5.91 0.91
N ILE A 34 0.34 -5.60 2.04
CA ILE A 34 0.78 -4.55 2.98
C ILE A 34 2.22 -4.79 3.47
N LYS A 35 2.65 -6.05 3.66
CA LYS A 35 4.05 -6.36 4.01
C LYS A 35 5.00 -6.18 2.84
N GLU A 36 4.56 -6.46 1.61
CA GLU A 36 5.37 -6.34 0.39
C GLU A 36 5.69 -4.88 0.06
N ILE A 37 4.75 -3.96 0.30
CA ILE A 37 4.96 -2.52 0.14
C ILE A 37 5.78 -1.88 1.27
N GLY A 38 6.20 -2.67 2.28
CA GLY A 38 7.09 -2.22 3.36
C GLY A 38 6.39 -1.79 4.65
N TYR A 39 5.12 -2.12 4.83
CA TYR A 39 4.28 -1.69 5.97
C TYR A 39 3.78 -2.85 6.86
N PRO A 40 4.62 -3.82 7.26
CA PRO A 40 4.20 -5.04 7.94
C PRO A 40 3.48 -4.83 9.28
N GLU A 41 3.69 -3.69 9.94
CA GLU A 41 3.01 -3.28 11.18
C GLU A 41 1.51 -3.06 10.96
N TYR A 42 1.12 -2.54 9.79
CA TYR A 42 -0.28 -2.31 9.45
C TYR A 42 -0.96 -3.60 8.98
N ALA A 43 -0.22 -4.57 8.45
CA ALA A 43 -0.79 -5.82 7.95
C ALA A 43 -1.68 -6.55 8.96
N ASN A 44 -1.30 -6.54 10.24
CA ASN A 44 -2.12 -7.16 11.28
C ASN A 44 -3.38 -6.33 11.56
N ILE A 45 -3.30 -5.01 11.48
CA ILE A 45 -4.46 -4.11 11.68
C ILE A 45 -5.50 -4.35 10.57
N PHE A 46 -5.07 -4.40 9.31
CA PHE A 46 -5.97 -4.71 8.19
C PHE A 46 -6.63 -6.08 8.35
N LEU A 47 -5.86 -7.09 8.80
CA LEU A 47 -6.39 -8.43 9.05
C LEU A 47 -7.38 -8.48 10.21
N GLN A 48 -7.15 -7.74 11.31
CA GLN A 48 -8.06 -7.68 12.46
C GLN A 48 -9.36 -6.94 12.14
N ASN A 49 -9.29 -5.93 11.26
CA ASN A 49 -10.45 -5.15 10.82
C ASN A 49 -11.22 -5.81 9.67
N ASN A 50 -10.86 -7.05 9.27
CA ASN A 50 -11.48 -7.78 8.17
C ASN A 50 -11.46 -7.05 6.83
N ILE A 51 -10.40 -6.25 6.57
CA ILE A 51 -10.26 -5.56 5.28
C ILE A 51 -9.86 -6.56 4.21
N ASP A 52 -10.75 -6.81 3.26
CA ASP A 52 -10.51 -7.61 2.06
C ASP A 52 -10.17 -6.72 0.86
N GLY A 53 -9.98 -7.33 -0.31
CA GLY A 53 -9.61 -6.60 -1.51
C GLY A 53 -10.68 -5.66 -2.04
N GLU A 54 -11.95 -5.98 -1.84
CA GLU A 54 -13.08 -5.12 -2.21
C GLU A 54 -13.11 -3.88 -1.30
N ALA A 55 -13.04 -4.08 0.02
CA ALA A 55 -12.92 -2.98 0.97
C ALA A 55 -11.69 -2.12 0.66
N LEU A 56 -10.54 -2.73 0.33
CA LEU A 56 -9.32 -2.00 0.00
C LEU A 56 -9.46 -1.13 -1.28
N LEU A 57 -10.33 -1.50 -2.22
CA LEU A 57 -10.64 -0.68 -3.39
C LEU A 57 -11.54 0.52 -3.06
N ASP A 58 -12.41 0.36 -2.06
CA ASP A 58 -13.35 1.38 -1.57
C ASP A 58 -12.80 2.18 -0.38
N PHE A 59 -11.53 1.96 -0.02
CA PHE A 59 -10.88 2.58 1.13
C PHE A 59 -10.81 4.10 0.97
N SER A 60 -11.43 4.83 1.90
CA SER A 60 -11.44 6.29 1.94
C SER A 60 -10.39 6.85 2.90
N LYS A 61 -10.19 8.17 2.83
CA LYS A 61 -9.26 8.91 3.70
C LYS A 61 -9.59 8.72 5.19
N ASP A 62 -10.87 8.64 5.52
CA ASP A 62 -11.37 8.46 6.88
C ASP A 62 -11.10 7.05 7.43
N ASP A 63 -11.04 6.03 6.56
CA ASP A 63 -10.79 4.65 6.97
C ASP A 63 -9.35 4.49 7.49
N TYR A 64 -8.38 5.18 6.90
CA TYR A 64 -7.01 5.19 7.42
C TYR A 64 -6.94 5.72 8.85
N ASN A 65 -7.73 6.74 9.18
CA ASN A 65 -7.79 7.28 10.54
C ASN A 65 -8.42 6.27 11.49
N SER A 66 -9.47 5.59 11.06
CA SER A 66 -10.16 4.54 11.82
C SER A 66 -9.25 3.35 12.09
N LEU A 67 -8.35 3.01 11.17
CA LEU A 67 -7.30 2.00 11.37
C LEU A 67 -6.15 2.47 12.29
N GLY A 68 -6.12 3.73 12.72
CA GLY A 68 -5.05 4.28 13.55
C GLY A 68 -3.80 4.70 12.75
N ILE A 69 -3.92 4.87 11.43
CA ILE A 69 -2.84 5.38 10.57
C ILE A 69 -2.87 6.90 10.60
N THR A 70 -2.30 7.49 11.65
CA THR A 70 -2.29 8.95 11.86
C THR A 70 -1.18 9.67 11.08
N SER A 71 -0.12 8.95 10.71
CA SER A 71 1.02 9.48 9.95
C SER A 71 0.62 9.85 8.52
N VAL A 72 0.63 11.15 8.20
CA VAL A 72 0.28 11.67 6.87
C VAL A 72 1.15 11.04 5.77
N GLY A 73 2.44 10.83 6.03
CA GLY A 73 3.35 10.18 5.08
C GLY A 73 2.95 8.73 4.78
N HIS A 74 2.61 7.95 5.81
CA HIS A 74 2.18 6.57 5.65
C HIS A 74 0.84 6.49 4.93
N ARG A 75 -0.12 7.37 5.27
CA ARG A 75 -1.41 7.45 4.56
C ARG A 75 -1.21 7.72 3.08
N LYS A 76 -0.46 8.77 2.72
CA LYS A 76 -0.18 9.10 1.31
C LYS A 76 0.56 7.97 0.58
N ALA A 77 1.49 7.30 1.25
CA ALA A 77 2.17 6.14 0.68
C ALA A 77 1.17 5.00 0.41
N LEU A 78 0.36 4.60 1.39
CA LEU A 78 -0.64 3.54 1.23
C LEU A 78 -1.66 3.88 0.14
N GLU A 79 -2.20 5.09 0.15
CA GLU A 79 -3.11 5.62 -0.87
C GLU A 79 -2.48 5.52 -2.27
N ARG A 80 -1.20 5.91 -2.42
CA ARG A 80 -0.48 5.78 -3.69
C ARG A 80 -0.32 4.34 -4.14
N HIS A 81 -0.01 3.41 -3.23
CA HIS A 81 0.16 2.00 -3.60
C HIS A 81 -1.20 1.35 -3.97
N ILE A 82 -2.28 1.70 -3.27
CA ILE A 82 -3.65 1.28 -3.63
C ILE A 82 -4.02 1.83 -5.00
N GLN A 83 -3.75 3.11 -5.26
CA GLN A 83 -4.01 3.72 -6.56
C GLN A 83 -3.25 3.02 -7.69
N GLN A 84 -1.96 2.70 -7.48
CA GLN A 84 -1.17 1.96 -8.46
C GLN A 84 -1.75 0.58 -8.77
N LEU A 85 -2.36 -0.11 -7.80
CA LEU A 85 -3.05 -1.37 -8.05
C LEU A 85 -4.32 -1.17 -8.85
N ARG A 86 -5.12 -0.16 -8.52
CA ARG A 86 -6.34 0.20 -9.27
C ARG A 86 -6.00 0.48 -10.74
N ASP A 87 -4.94 1.24 -10.97
CA ASP A 87 -4.45 1.58 -12.31
C ASP A 87 -3.96 0.31 -13.06
N ASN A 88 -3.30 -0.61 -12.35
CA ASN A 88 -2.85 -1.90 -12.90
C ASN A 88 -4.02 -2.78 -13.35
N ILE A 89 -5.11 -2.80 -12.56
CA ILE A 89 -6.35 -3.54 -12.89
C ILE A 89 -7.06 -2.90 -14.08
N ALA A 90 -7.12 -1.56 -14.11
CA ALA A 90 -7.76 -0.80 -15.18
C ALA A 90 -6.99 -0.85 -16.51
N GLY A 91 -5.77 -1.42 -16.54
CA GLY A 91 -4.97 -1.55 -17.76
C GLY A 91 -4.40 -0.23 -18.29
N HIS A 92 -4.49 0.84 -17.50
CA HIS A 92 -3.99 2.16 -17.89
C HIS A 92 -2.59 2.36 -17.33
N SER A 93 -1.60 2.18 -18.21
CA SER A 93 -0.25 2.69 -18.01
C SER A 93 -0.30 4.21 -17.80
N ASN A 94 -0.07 4.69 -16.58
CA ASN A 94 0.10 6.13 -16.37
C ASN A 94 1.43 6.46 -15.70
N ALA A 95 2.24 7.17 -16.48
CA ALA A 95 3.53 7.70 -16.17
C ALA A 95 3.38 9.09 -15.56
N ASN A 96 3.78 9.29 -14.29
CA ASN A 96 4.28 10.56 -13.73
C ASN A 96 4.28 10.59 -12.18
N SER A 97 5.44 10.87 -11.58
CA SER A 97 5.66 12.10 -10.78
C SER A 97 6.95 11.95 -9.96
N SER A 98 8.04 12.41 -10.57
CA SER A 98 9.17 13.13 -9.95
C SER A 98 10.02 13.70 -11.11
N THR A 99 9.45 14.58 -11.95
CA THR A 99 10.29 15.51 -12.72
C THR A 99 10.87 16.46 -11.70
N ILE A 100 12.12 16.17 -11.33
CA ILE A 100 13.01 17.06 -10.60
C ILE A 100 12.84 18.47 -11.16
N GLN A 101 12.48 19.40 -10.27
CA GLN A 101 12.55 20.83 -10.54
C GLN A 101 13.91 21.11 -11.18
N SER A 102 13.89 21.51 -12.44
CA SER A 102 15.03 22.07 -13.13
C SER A 102 15.42 23.35 -12.39
N ASN A 103 16.46 23.26 -11.56
CA ASN A 103 17.18 24.41 -11.08
C ASN A 103 17.86 25.04 -12.29
N SER A 104 17.21 26.02 -12.92
CA SER A 104 17.88 26.92 -13.85
C SER A 104 18.82 27.81 -13.04
N ALA A 105 20.11 27.47 -13.07
CA ALA A 105 21.19 28.33 -12.64
C ALA A 105 21.18 29.63 -13.46
N SER A 106 21.27 30.76 -12.78
CA SER A 106 21.85 31.98 -13.34
C SER A 106 22.60 32.67 -12.22
N THR A 107 23.81 32.18 -11.99
CA THR A 107 24.89 32.87 -11.28
C THR A 107 26.11 32.82 -12.18
N SER A 108 26.27 33.85 -13.00
CA SER A 108 27.57 34.30 -13.49
C SER A 108 27.31 35.60 -14.22
N ASP A 109 27.67 36.72 -13.60
CA ASP A 109 28.45 37.79 -14.23
C ASP A 109 28.73 38.86 -13.17
N ILE A 110 29.65 38.52 -12.27
CA ILE A 110 30.60 39.47 -11.70
C ILE A 110 31.86 39.28 -12.55
N THR A 111 32.27 40.30 -13.32
CA THR A 111 33.62 40.90 -13.26
C THR A 111 33.80 41.93 -14.39
N ASN A 112 34.38 43.06 -13.97
CA ASN A 112 35.05 44.14 -14.71
C ASN A 112 34.21 45.26 -15.34
#